data_AF-A0A2N6AFR8-F1
#
_entry.id   AF-A0A2N6AFR8-F1
#
_cell.length_a   1.000
_cell.length_b   1.000
_cell.length_c   1.000
_cell.angle_alpha   90.00
_cell.angle_beta   90.00
_cell.angle_gamma   90.00
#
_symmetry.space_group_name_H-M   'P 1'
#
loop_
_entity.id
_entity.type
_entity.pdbx_description
1 polymer ?
#
loop_
_entity_poly.entity_id
_entity_poly.type
_entity_poly.pdbx_seq_one_letter_code
_entity_poly.pdbx_strand_id
1 'polypeptide(L)'
;MTHPIPLFFFNYTLITEKGAVEVFTNLEQVSERIQCILKEKVLFRDWAEFEVSLKKHKKLYLPSEHVPEAIREKCEKNDVFYTLGDDFYSASKAQKNKVEINKMRECHMIDGLAVTRFLYFLQTLTSFDDITELSAAKTLEDFRKKSQQYLSPSFSTISALGEHAALPHYMPSEKTNASLRKDMVYLFDSGGQYTNGTTDITRTIFLGDNPSPLLKKHYTLVLKGHIALARAHFPKGTSGVQLDVLARQFLWKEGLDYGHGTGHGVGYRLNVHEGPQSIRPRAQNQPPLVEGVVLSNEPGYYQKGAYGIRLENLMVVEKSLVNQDFLCFDTLSLAPFDRILIDEAILTQDEKEWVNAYHQQVFKTHRDFLSGTEKGWLQHITVPIL
;
A
#
# COMPACT_ATOMS: atom_id res chain seq x y z
N MET A 1 -1.88 17.05 -15.28
CA MET A 1 -2.09 15.91 -14.36
C MET A 1 -1.19 16.12 -13.17
N THR A 2 -1.73 16.66 -12.08
CA THR A 2 -1.03 16.67 -10.78
C THR A 2 -1.09 15.24 -10.27
N HIS A 3 0.00 14.49 -10.39
CA HIS A 3 0.17 13.32 -9.54
C HIS A 3 -0.06 13.79 -8.09
N PRO A 4 -0.71 13.01 -7.21
CA PRO A 4 -0.72 13.35 -5.79
C PRO A 4 0.75 13.43 -5.38
N ILE A 5 1.26 14.66 -5.26
CA ILE A 5 2.65 14.89 -4.85
C ILE A 5 2.67 14.29 -3.44
N PRO A 6 3.43 13.23 -3.21
CA PRO A 6 3.52 12.70 -1.86
C PRO A 6 4.07 13.80 -0.97
N LEU A 7 3.90 13.70 0.35
CA LEU A 7 4.21 14.74 1.34
C LEU A 7 5.72 15.02 1.46
N PHE A 8 6.35 15.39 0.35
CA PHE A 8 7.74 15.71 0.16
C PHE A 8 7.85 17.12 -0.36
N PHE A 9 8.99 17.71 -0.07
CA PHE A 9 9.45 18.92 -0.72
C PHE A 9 10.83 18.63 -1.26
N PHE A 10 11.13 19.18 -2.43
CA PHE A 10 12.44 18.99 -3.05
C PHE A 10 13.51 19.60 -2.15
N ASN A 11 14.54 18.83 -1.79
CA ASN A 11 15.68 19.33 -1.03
C ASN A 11 16.95 18.48 -1.26
N TYR A 12 18.11 19.07 -0.98
CA TYR A 12 19.31 18.31 -0.59
C TYR A 12 19.50 18.49 0.91
N THR A 13 20.01 17.44 1.57
CA THR A 13 20.36 17.51 3.00
C THR A 13 21.81 17.08 3.19
N LEU A 14 22.60 17.92 3.86
CA LEU A 14 23.93 17.57 4.37
C LEU A 14 23.84 17.39 5.89
N ILE A 15 24.43 16.30 6.38
CA ILE A 15 24.51 16.01 7.82
C ILE A 15 25.99 15.96 8.19
N THR A 16 26.39 16.80 9.13
CA THR A 16 27.77 16.83 9.62
C THR A 16 28.01 15.72 10.65
N GLU A 17 29.28 15.38 10.92
CA GLU A 17 29.65 14.41 11.97
C GLU A 17 29.16 14.83 13.37
N LYS A 18 28.96 16.13 13.60
CA LYS A 18 28.41 16.68 14.85
C LYS A 18 26.87 16.68 14.90
N GLY A 19 26.21 16.16 13.86
CA GLY A 19 24.75 16.08 13.76
C GLY A 19 24.06 17.38 13.35
N ALA A 20 24.80 18.44 13.00
CA ALA A 20 24.20 19.63 12.40
C ALA A 20 23.67 19.29 11.00
N VAL A 21 22.45 19.73 10.71
CA VAL A 21 21.74 19.44 9.46
C VAL A 21 21.63 20.72 8.64
N GLU A 22 22.10 20.70 7.40
CA GLU A 22 21.88 21.76 6.42
C GLU A 22 20.90 21.26 5.35
N VAL A 23 19.76 21.93 5.22
CA VAL A 23 18.72 21.60 4.23
C VAL A 23 18.69 22.69 3.17
N PHE A 24 18.96 22.31 1.94
CA PHE A 24 18.96 23.19 0.77
C PHE A 24 17.65 23.01 0.03
N THR A 25 16.82 24.05 -0.02
CA THR A 25 15.48 24.01 -0.61
C THR A 25 15.07 25.39 -1.13
N ASN A 26 13.88 25.52 -1.74
CA ASN A 26 13.29 26.83 -1.97
C ASN A 26 12.75 27.35 -0.63
N LEU A 27 13.37 28.42 -0.11
CA LEU A 27 13.04 28.97 1.21
C LEU A 27 11.60 29.49 1.31
N GLU A 28 10.96 29.87 0.20
CA GLU A 28 9.54 30.26 0.19
C GLU A 28 8.60 29.12 0.62
N GLN A 29 9.05 27.86 0.50
CA GLN A 29 8.29 26.68 0.94
C GLN A 29 8.44 26.39 2.44
N VAL A 30 9.41 27.03 3.11
CA VAL A 30 9.71 26.78 4.53
C VAL A 30 9.13 27.91 5.38
N SER A 31 7.96 27.68 5.99
CA SER A 31 7.32 28.68 6.85
C SER A 31 8.22 29.14 8.00
N GLU A 32 8.08 30.40 8.42
CA GLU A 32 8.78 30.99 9.56
C GLU A 32 8.62 30.15 10.84
N ARG A 33 7.44 29.57 11.04
CA ARG A 33 7.16 28.67 12.16
C ARG A 33 8.10 27.45 12.17
N ILE A 34 8.28 26.79 11.02
CA ILE A 34 9.17 25.62 10.90
C ILE A 34 10.62 26.04 11.13
N GLN A 35 11.06 27.15 10.53
CA GLN A 35 12.41 27.67 10.74
C GLN A 35 12.67 27.94 12.23
N CYS A 36 11.71 28.57 12.91
CA CYS A 36 11.82 28.89 14.34
C CYS A 36 11.88 27.62 15.22
N ILE A 37 11.04 26.62 14.94
CA ILE A 37 11.01 25.36 15.71
C ILE A 37 12.33 24.57 15.55
N LEU A 38 12.93 24.61 14.37
CA LEU A 38 14.09 23.78 14.04
C LEU A 38 15.45 24.50 14.07
N LYS A 39 15.47 25.81 14.36
CA LYS A 39 16.66 26.68 14.26
C LYS A 39 17.92 26.18 14.97
N GLU A 40 17.77 25.40 16.03
CA GLU A 40 18.90 24.88 16.82
C GLU A 40 19.55 23.64 16.18
N LYS A 41 18.83 22.93 15.30
CA LYS A 41 19.25 21.65 14.73
C LYS A 41 19.37 21.66 13.21
N VAL A 42 18.57 22.49 12.54
CA VAL A 42 18.46 22.55 11.09
C VAL A 42 18.71 23.96 10.61
N LEU A 43 19.67 24.09 9.71
CA LEU A 43 19.93 25.30 8.97
C LEU A 43 19.33 25.18 7.57
N PHE A 44 18.29 25.96 7.30
CA PHE A 44 17.69 26.06 5.97
C PHE A 44 18.49 27.05 5.12
N ARG A 45 18.82 26.65 3.88
CA ARG A 45 19.55 27.43 2.89
C ARG A 45 18.85 27.39 1.56
N ASP A 46 19.11 28.40 0.73
CA ASP A 46 18.65 28.37 -0.65
C ASP A 46 19.41 27.31 -1.47
N TRP A 47 18.77 26.74 -2.48
CA TRP A 47 19.41 25.79 -3.39
C TRP A 47 20.70 26.31 -4.02
N ALA A 48 20.76 27.60 -4.34
CA ALA A 48 21.93 28.25 -4.93
C ALA A 48 23.16 28.14 -4.02
N GLU A 49 22.97 27.98 -2.71
CA GLU A 49 24.06 27.85 -1.74
C GLU A 49 24.63 26.44 -1.66
N PHE A 50 23.99 25.42 -2.26
CA PHE A 50 24.40 24.02 -2.12
C PHE A 50 25.85 23.80 -2.56
N GLU A 51 26.23 24.29 -3.74
CA GLU A 51 27.59 24.09 -4.26
C GLU A 51 28.63 24.86 -3.43
N VAL A 52 28.28 26.05 -2.92
CA VAL A 52 29.16 26.83 -2.04
C VAL A 52 29.37 26.11 -0.71
N SER A 53 28.33 25.48 -0.16
CA SER A 53 28.45 24.70 1.07
C SER A 53 29.25 23.41 0.83
N LEU A 54 29.01 22.71 -0.28
CA LEU A 54 29.72 21.50 -0.68
C LEU A 54 31.24 21.68 -0.63
N LYS A 55 31.77 22.80 -1.16
CA LYS A 55 33.21 23.14 -1.18
C LYS A 55 33.84 23.30 0.20
N LYS A 56 33.05 23.48 1.26
CA LYS A 56 33.56 23.60 2.64
C LYS A 56 33.93 22.23 3.22
N HIS A 57 33.50 21.14 2.58
CA HIS A 57 33.75 19.79 3.02
C HIS A 57 34.83 19.13 2.15
N LYS A 58 35.82 18.50 2.78
CA LYS A 58 36.88 17.76 2.07
C LYS A 58 36.51 16.32 1.74
N LYS A 59 35.59 15.74 2.52
CA LYS A 59 35.17 14.34 2.41
C LYS A 59 33.66 14.24 2.65
N LEU A 60 32.98 13.48 1.79
CA LEU A 60 31.55 13.19 1.89
C LEU A 60 31.27 11.70 1.83
N TYR A 61 30.17 11.30 2.47
CA TYR A 61 29.58 9.98 2.30
C TYR A 61 28.28 10.14 1.50
N LEU A 62 28.17 9.40 0.40
CA LEU A 62 27.07 9.51 -0.54
C LEU A 62 26.34 8.15 -0.65
N PRO A 63 25.02 8.09 -0.42
CA PRO A 63 24.23 6.89 -0.68
C PRO A 63 24.36 6.42 -2.13
N SER A 64 24.82 5.19 -2.33
CA SER A 64 25.16 4.59 -3.63
C SER A 64 23.96 4.52 -4.59
N GLU A 65 22.80 4.14 -4.09
CA GLU A 65 21.57 3.89 -4.87
C GLU A 65 20.73 5.16 -5.15
N HIS A 66 20.97 6.25 -4.43
CA HIS A 66 20.04 7.39 -4.38
C HIS A 66 20.66 8.74 -4.73
N VAL A 67 21.98 8.82 -4.88
CA VAL A 67 22.65 10.07 -5.23
C VAL A 67 22.72 10.24 -6.75
N PRO A 68 22.18 11.33 -7.32
CA PRO A 68 22.29 11.61 -8.75
C PRO A 68 23.75 11.78 -9.18
N GLU A 69 24.07 11.36 -10.41
CA GLU A 69 25.41 11.53 -11.01
C GLU A 69 25.88 12.98 -10.96
N ALA A 70 24.98 13.94 -11.21
CA ALA A 70 25.29 15.37 -11.16
C ALA A 70 25.85 15.84 -9.80
N ILE A 71 25.55 15.14 -8.70
CA ILE A 71 26.14 15.43 -7.38
C ILE A 71 27.57 14.90 -7.29
N ARG A 72 27.84 13.73 -7.87
CA ARG A 72 29.19 13.15 -7.96
C ARG A 72 30.10 14.03 -8.81
N GLU A 73 29.63 14.43 -9.99
CA GLU A 73 30.35 15.37 -10.88
C GLU A 73 30.66 16.70 -10.18
N LYS A 74 29.72 17.23 -9.38
CA LYS A 74 29.96 18.44 -8.58
C LYS A 74 31.03 18.22 -7.51
N CYS A 75 31.10 17.04 -6.88
CA CYS A 75 32.16 16.73 -5.93
C CYS A 75 33.52 16.70 -6.64
N GLU A 76 33.61 16.01 -7.78
CA GLU A 76 34.85 15.87 -8.58
C GLU A 76 35.37 17.22 -9.08
N LYS A 77 34.49 18.06 -9.65
CA LYS A 77 34.82 19.40 -10.13
C LYS A 77 35.36 20.33 -9.02
N ASN A 78 34.97 20.08 -7.77
CA ASN A 78 35.31 20.90 -6.63
C ASN A 78 36.39 20.28 -5.73
N ASP A 79 37.09 19.25 -6.19
CA ASP A 79 38.10 18.51 -5.44
C ASP A 79 37.60 17.98 -4.07
N VAL A 80 36.30 17.64 -4.01
CA VAL A 80 35.66 17.05 -2.82
C VAL A 80 35.70 15.53 -2.96
N PHE A 81 36.48 14.87 -2.10
CA PHE A 81 36.51 13.40 -2.09
C PHE A 81 35.18 12.84 -1.57
N TYR A 82 34.69 11.76 -2.16
CA TYR A 82 33.50 11.08 -1.67
C TYR A 82 33.66 9.57 -1.62
N THR A 83 32.94 8.94 -0.70
CA THR A 83 32.80 7.48 -0.61
C THR A 83 31.34 7.09 -0.80
N LEU A 84 31.10 6.05 -1.60
CA LEU A 84 29.77 5.49 -1.78
C LEU A 84 29.49 4.40 -0.73
N GLY A 85 28.24 4.29 -0.30
CA GLY A 85 27.79 3.17 0.52
C GLY A 85 26.28 3.14 0.72
N ASP A 86 25.80 2.35 1.68
CA ASP A 86 24.38 2.21 2.00
C ASP A 86 23.81 3.51 2.59
N ASP A 87 22.54 3.80 2.34
CA ASP A 87 21.89 4.88 3.06
C ASP A 87 21.69 4.51 4.55
N PHE A 88 21.68 5.52 5.42
CA PHE A 88 21.57 5.30 6.88
C PHE A 88 20.13 5.38 7.42
N TYR A 89 19.15 5.73 6.58
CA TYR A 89 17.81 6.09 7.04
C TYR A 89 16.71 5.17 6.53
N SER A 90 16.90 4.46 5.42
CA SER A 90 15.91 3.54 4.84
C SER A 90 15.62 2.37 5.75
N ALA A 91 16.65 1.75 6.33
CA ALA A 91 16.44 0.67 7.31
C ALA A 91 15.72 1.17 8.58
N SER A 92 16.04 2.38 9.04
CA SER A 92 15.44 2.98 10.24
C SER A 92 13.97 3.35 10.02
N LYS A 93 13.61 3.97 8.89
CA LYS A 93 12.22 4.32 8.58
C LYS A 93 11.38 3.11 8.15
N ALA A 94 12.00 2.04 7.67
CA ALA A 94 11.30 0.80 7.36
C ALA A 94 10.73 0.14 8.62
N GLN A 95 11.44 0.23 9.75
CA GLN A 95 11.03 -0.31 11.05
C GLN A 95 10.18 0.71 11.83
N LYS A 96 8.86 0.62 11.68
CA LYS A 96 7.95 1.52 12.38
C LYS A 96 8.00 1.22 13.87
N ASN A 97 8.07 2.27 14.68
CA ASN A 97 7.97 2.13 16.12
C ASN A 97 6.51 1.90 16.55
N LYS A 98 6.29 1.56 17.82
CA LYS A 98 4.95 1.26 18.35
C LYS A 98 3.94 2.40 18.17
N VAL A 99 4.37 3.65 18.26
CA VAL A 99 3.49 4.81 18.05
C VAL A 99 3.06 4.89 16.59
N GLU A 100 4.00 4.75 15.66
CA GLU A 100 3.72 4.75 14.22
C GLU A 100 2.78 3.60 13.85
N ILE A 101 3.03 2.38 14.34
CA ILE A 101 2.18 1.21 14.09
C ILE A 101 0.75 1.47 14.60
N ASN A 102 0.59 1.95 15.84
CA ASN A 102 -0.73 2.25 16.40
C ASN A 102 -1.46 3.32 15.58
N LYS A 103 -0.74 4.32 15.09
CA LYS A 103 -1.30 5.37 14.22
C LYS A 103 -1.67 4.85 12.84
N MET A 104 -0.89 3.92 12.28
CA MET A 104 -1.27 3.23 11.04
C MET A 104 -2.53 2.38 11.25
N ARG A 105 -2.70 1.71 12.39
CA ARG A 105 -3.94 0.98 12.71
C ARG A 105 -5.17 1.90 12.74
N GLU A 106 -5.05 3.06 13.39
CA GLU A 106 -6.11 4.09 13.39
C GLU A 106 -6.42 4.57 11.96
N CYS A 107 -5.39 4.83 11.16
CA CYS A 107 -5.50 5.25 9.77
C CYS A 107 -6.23 4.20 8.91
N HIS A 108 -5.88 2.92 9.04
CA HIS A 108 -6.51 1.84 8.26
C HIS A 108 -7.94 1.54 8.70
N MET A 109 -8.29 1.79 9.97
CA MET A 109 -9.68 1.78 10.41
C MET A 109 -10.50 2.85 9.68
N ILE A 110 -9.97 4.07 9.56
CA ILE A 110 -10.63 5.18 8.87
C ILE A 110 -10.76 4.90 7.37
N ASP A 111 -9.68 4.47 6.73
CA ASP A 111 -9.69 4.13 5.30
C ASP A 111 -10.61 2.94 5.01
N GLY A 112 -10.55 1.91 5.85
CA GLY A 112 -11.43 0.75 5.79
C GLY A 112 -12.91 1.11 5.84
N LEU A 113 -13.30 2.11 6.66
CA LEU A 113 -14.66 2.63 6.70
C LEU A 113 -15.06 3.32 5.39
N ALA A 114 -14.16 4.13 4.80
CA ALA A 114 -14.39 4.78 3.52
C ALA A 114 -14.57 3.74 2.38
N VAL A 115 -13.69 2.74 2.32
CA VAL A 115 -13.79 1.63 1.36
C VAL A 115 -15.07 0.83 1.58
N THR A 116 -15.43 0.53 2.83
CA THR A 116 -16.67 -0.22 3.14
C THR A 116 -17.92 0.53 2.67
N ARG A 117 -17.98 1.86 2.85
CA ARG A 117 -19.09 2.67 2.32
C ARG A 117 -19.10 2.74 0.79
N PHE A 118 -17.94 2.75 0.16
CA PHE A 118 -17.83 2.71 -1.30
C PHE A 118 -18.31 1.37 -1.87
N LEU A 119 -17.95 0.26 -1.23
CA LEU A 119 -18.45 -1.08 -1.57
C LEU A 119 -19.97 -1.16 -1.41
N TYR A 120 -20.50 -0.66 -0.29
CA TYR A 120 -21.95 -0.54 -0.07
C TYR A 120 -22.61 0.27 -1.19
N PHE A 121 -22.05 1.45 -1.51
CA PHE A 121 -22.55 2.30 -2.58
C PHE A 121 -22.66 1.53 -3.89
N LEU A 122 -21.56 0.92 -4.38
CA LEU A 122 -21.57 0.20 -5.66
C LEU A 122 -22.51 -1.01 -5.68
N GLN A 123 -22.54 -1.80 -4.59
CA GLN A 123 -23.34 -3.04 -4.55
C GLN A 123 -24.82 -2.82 -4.25
N THR A 124 -25.23 -1.61 -3.85
CA THR A 124 -26.64 -1.28 -3.60
C THR A 124 -27.25 -0.34 -4.63
N LEU A 125 -26.48 0.05 -5.65
CA LEU A 125 -26.99 0.80 -6.79
C LEU A 125 -28.07 0.01 -7.54
N THR A 126 -29.21 0.66 -7.78
CA THR A 126 -30.29 0.10 -8.62
C THR A 126 -29.95 0.19 -10.11
N SER A 127 -29.17 1.20 -10.49
CA SER A 127 -28.62 1.43 -11.82
C SER A 127 -27.20 1.99 -11.74
N PHE A 128 -26.39 1.72 -12.76
CA PHE A 128 -25.06 2.29 -12.95
C PHE A 128 -25.05 3.47 -13.93
N ASP A 129 -26.22 4.02 -14.25
CA ASP A 129 -26.33 5.20 -15.09
C ASP A 129 -25.40 6.30 -14.56
N ASP A 130 -24.60 6.89 -15.45
CA ASP A 130 -23.60 7.93 -15.16
C ASP A 130 -22.43 7.51 -14.25
N ILE A 131 -22.35 6.24 -13.83
CA ILE A 131 -21.19 5.72 -13.12
C ILE A 131 -20.18 5.18 -14.13
N THR A 132 -18.97 5.73 -14.06
CA THR A 132 -17.83 5.42 -14.91
C THR A 132 -16.63 5.08 -14.04
N GLU A 133 -15.56 4.56 -14.62
CA GLU A 133 -14.33 4.27 -13.88
C GLU A 133 -13.78 5.53 -13.18
N LEU A 134 -13.76 6.67 -13.87
CA LEU A 134 -13.32 7.95 -13.29
C LEU A 134 -14.26 8.44 -12.18
N SER A 135 -15.57 8.39 -12.39
CA SER A 135 -16.52 8.85 -11.36
C SER A 135 -16.55 7.91 -10.15
N ALA A 136 -16.38 6.60 -10.33
CA ALA A 136 -16.25 5.64 -9.23
C ALA A 136 -14.96 5.88 -8.41
N ALA A 137 -13.81 6.12 -9.07
CA ALA A 137 -12.57 6.50 -8.39
C ALA A 137 -12.74 7.80 -7.58
N LYS A 138 -13.47 8.77 -8.15
CA LYS A 138 -13.77 10.03 -7.49
C LYS A 138 -14.69 9.84 -6.27
N THR A 139 -15.74 9.03 -6.41
CA THR A 139 -16.66 8.71 -5.31
C THR A 139 -15.92 8.06 -4.14
N LEU A 140 -14.99 7.13 -4.40
CA LEU A 140 -14.15 6.54 -3.35
C LEU A 140 -13.29 7.60 -2.63
N GLU A 141 -12.68 8.51 -3.38
CA GLU A 141 -11.94 9.64 -2.80
C GLU A 141 -12.85 10.53 -1.93
N ASP A 142 -14.07 10.79 -2.37
CA ASP A 142 -15.02 11.61 -1.62
C ASP A 142 -15.48 10.94 -0.32
N PHE A 143 -15.55 9.60 -0.27
CA PHE A 143 -15.72 8.88 0.99
C PHE A 143 -14.52 9.05 1.94
N ARG A 144 -13.29 9.04 1.42
CA ARG A 144 -12.07 9.29 2.24
C ARG A 144 -12.04 10.71 2.80
N LYS A 145 -12.43 11.71 1.99
CA LYS A 145 -12.51 13.14 2.37
C LYS A 145 -13.48 13.44 3.52
N LYS A 146 -14.38 12.51 3.86
CA LYS A 146 -15.25 12.66 5.06
C LYS A 146 -14.45 12.63 6.36
N SER A 147 -13.24 12.09 6.36
CA SER A 147 -12.33 12.15 7.52
C SER A 147 -11.48 13.42 7.51
N GLN A 148 -11.42 14.13 8.63
CA GLN A 148 -10.52 15.28 8.81
C GLN A 148 -9.03 14.87 8.79
N GLN A 149 -8.72 13.58 8.95
CA GLN A 149 -7.34 13.08 8.88
C GLN A 149 -6.86 12.88 7.44
N TYR A 150 -7.75 12.83 6.46
CA TYR A 150 -7.39 12.62 5.05
C TYR A 150 -6.69 13.87 4.49
N LEU A 151 -5.60 13.64 3.75
CA LEU A 151 -4.80 14.71 3.14
C LEU A 151 -4.90 14.68 1.62
N SER A 152 -4.69 13.51 1.01
CA SER A 152 -4.68 13.31 -0.44
C SER A 152 -4.75 11.82 -0.76
N PRO A 153 -4.89 11.41 -2.03
CA PRO A 153 -4.60 10.05 -2.43
C PRO A 153 -3.12 9.73 -2.16
N SER A 154 -2.79 8.47 -1.85
CA SER A 154 -1.39 8.02 -1.74
C SER A 154 -0.76 7.72 -3.11
N PHE A 155 -1.59 7.42 -4.10
CA PHE A 155 -1.25 7.27 -5.52
C PHE A 155 -2.51 7.48 -6.37
N SER A 156 -2.37 7.42 -7.69
CA SER A 156 -3.52 7.52 -8.61
C SER A 156 -4.35 6.24 -8.56
N THR A 157 -5.61 6.35 -8.13
CA THR A 157 -6.55 5.22 -8.08
C THR A 157 -6.66 4.51 -9.42
N ILE A 158 -6.43 3.20 -9.41
CA ILE A 158 -6.85 2.28 -10.46
C ILE A 158 -8.32 1.99 -10.21
N SER A 159 -9.14 2.19 -11.23
CA SER A 159 -10.57 1.89 -11.23
C SER A 159 -10.87 1.26 -12.58
N ALA A 160 -11.16 -0.04 -12.58
CA ALA A 160 -11.05 -0.87 -13.77
C ALA A 160 -12.22 -1.85 -13.86
N LEU A 161 -12.96 -1.79 -14.96
CA LEU A 161 -14.10 -2.66 -15.26
C LEU A 161 -13.72 -3.73 -16.28
N GLY A 162 -14.09 -4.99 -16.01
CA GLY A 162 -13.94 -6.09 -16.95
C GLY A 162 -12.52 -6.21 -17.48
N GLU A 163 -12.35 -6.11 -18.80
CA GLU A 163 -11.04 -6.27 -19.45
C GLU A 163 -9.99 -5.25 -19.02
N HIS A 164 -10.38 -4.05 -18.58
CA HIS A 164 -9.45 -3.07 -18.04
C HIS A 164 -8.80 -3.59 -16.75
N ALA A 165 -9.53 -4.36 -15.94
CA ALA A 165 -8.98 -4.96 -14.73
C ALA A 165 -7.90 -6.00 -15.04
N ALA A 166 -7.86 -6.57 -16.25
CA ALA A 166 -6.81 -7.48 -16.70
C ALA A 166 -5.46 -6.78 -16.98
N LEU A 167 -5.39 -5.45 -16.85
CA LEU A 167 -4.18 -4.65 -17.01
C LEU A 167 -3.70 -4.19 -15.62
N PRO A 168 -2.63 -4.78 -15.05
CA PRO A 168 -2.24 -4.55 -13.64
C PRO A 168 -1.98 -3.09 -13.27
N HIS A 169 -1.56 -2.27 -14.25
CA HIS A 169 -1.23 -0.85 -14.13
C HIS A 169 -2.19 0.05 -14.93
N TYR A 170 -3.44 -0.39 -15.13
CA TYR A 170 -4.45 0.44 -15.80
C TYR A 170 -4.65 1.75 -15.05
N MET A 171 -4.75 2.84 -15.81
CA MET A 171 -5.16 4.14 -15.28
C MET A 171 -6.28 4.67 -16.17
N PRO A 172 -7.51 4.84 -15.65
CA PRO A 172 -8.58 5.41 -16.45
C PRO A 172 -8.22 6.83 -16.86
N SER A 173 -8.59 7.17 -18.09
CA SER A 173 -8.43 8.50 -18.69
C SER A 173 -9.74 8.89 -19.34
N GLU A 174 -9.91 10.17 -19.67
CA GLU A 174 -11.10 10.64 -20.40
C GLU A 174 -11.37 9.85 -21.70
N LYS A 175 -10.32 9.29 -22.32
CA LYS A 175 -10.43 8.48 -23.54
C LYS A 175 -10.80 7.03 -23.30
N THR A 176 -10.45 6.47 -22.13
CA THR A 176 -10.63 5.05 -21.80
C THR A 176 -11.72 4.83 -20.74
N ASN A 177 -12.34 5.90 -20.25
CA ASN A 177 -13.30 5.88 -19.16
C ASN A 177 -14.54 5.05 -19.51
N ALA A 178 -14.61 3.82 -19.01
CA ALA A 178 -15.75 2.94 -19.24
C ALA A 178 -16.89 3.18 -18.27
N SER A 179 -18.14 3.09 -18.74
CA SER A 179 -19.32 3.04 -17.88
C SER A 179 -19.40 1.70 -17.14
N LEU A 180 -19.59 1.75 -15.82
CA LEU A 180 -19.88 0.58 -15.01
C LEU A 180 -21.20 -0.05 -15.46
N ARG A 181 -21.29 -1.37 -15.37
CA ARG A 181 -22.48 -2.12 -15.76
C ARG A 181 -22.59 -3.40 -14.94
N LYS A 182 -23.81 -3.95 -14.89
CA LYS A 182 -24.08 -5.20 -14.18
C LYS A 182 -23.29 -6.38 -14.75
N ASP A 183 -23.16 -7.41 -13.92
CA ASP A 183 -22.59 -8.72 -14.25
C ASP A 183 -21.13 -8.65 -14.75
N MET A 184 -20.39 -7.69 -14.23
CA MET A 184 -18.98 -7.46 -14.56
C MET A 184 -18.11 -7.42 -13.31
N VAL A 185 -16.86 -7.86 -13.48
CA VAL A 185 -15.81 -7.64 -12.49
C VAL A 185 -15.45 -6.17 -12.44
N TYR A 186 -15.35 -5.62 -11.25
CA TYR A 186 -14.81 -4.29 -11.00
C TYR A 186 -13.66 -4.40 -10.00
N LEU A 187 -12.50 -3.89 -10.36
CA LEU A 187 -11.32 -3.84 -9.53
C LEU A 187 -11.00 -2.37 -9.25
N PHE A 188 -10.78 -2.04 -7.99
CA PHE A 188 -10.17 -0.78 -7.61
C PHE A 188 -8.97 -1.02 -6.72
N ASP A 189 -7.91 -0.27 -7.00
CA ASP A 189 -6.69 -0.22 -6.22
C ASP A 189 -6.40 1.24 -5.92
N SER A 190 -6.36 1.56 -4.63
CA SER A 190 -6.37 2.94 -4.18
C SER A 190 -5.89 3.05 -2.74
N GLY A 191 -5.37 4.21 -2.39
CA GLY A 191 -5.00 4.51 -1.01
C GLY A 191 -5.09 5.98 -0.68
N GLY A 192 -4.92 6.30 0.60
CA GLY A 192 -4.91 7.66 1.12
C GLY A 192 -3.63 7.99 1.88
N GLN A 193 -3.21 9.26 1.78
CA GLN A 193 -2.34 9.90 2.76
C GLN A 193 -3.21 10.47 3.86
N TYR A 194 -2.89 10.12 5.10
CA TYR A 194 -3.54 10.63 6.30
C TYR A 194 -2.51 11.32 7.19
N THR A 195 -2.96 12.14 8.12
CA THR A 195 -2.09 12.75 9.14
C THR A 195 -1.31 11.71 9.95
N ASN A 196 -1.83 10.48 10.02
CA ASN A 196 -1.38 9.39 10.88
C ASN A 196 -0.90 8.15 10.08
N GLY A 197 -0.69 8.24 8.77
CA GLY A 197 -0.15 7.13 7.98
C GLY A 197 -0.48 7.18 6.50
N THR A 198 -0.03 6.15 5.78
CA THR A 198 -0.30 5.92 4.36
C THR A 198 -1.03 4.59 4.22
N THR A 199 -2.05 4.52 3.37
CA THR A 199 -2.76 3.27 3.07
C THR A 199 -2.56 2.85 1.62
N ASP A 200 -2.72 1.55 1.41
CA ASP A 200 -2.82 0.89 0.11
C ASP A 200 -3.81 -0.27 0.23
N ILE A 201 -4.75 -0.37 -0.71
CA ILE A 201 -5.79 -1.39 -0.68
C ILE A 201 -6.42 -1.59 -2.05
N THR A 202 -6.34 -2.83 -2.51
CA THR A 202 -7.07 -3.35 -3.65
C THR A 202 -8.23 -4.26 -3.22
N ARG A 203 -9.40 -4.03 -3.82
CA ARG A 203 -10.50 -5.02 -3.82
C ARG A 203 -10.97 -5.27 -5.24
N THR A 204 -11.31 -6.52 -5.47
CA THR A 204 -12.04 -6.96 -6.66
C THR A 204 -13.44 -7.38 -6.22
N ILE A 205 -14.46 -6.84 -6.87
CA ILE A 205 -15.87 -7.14 -6.61
C ILE A 205 -16.58 -7.53 -7.90
N PHE A 206 -17.77 -8.11 -7.77
CA PHE A 206 -18.65 -8.39 -8.88
C PHE A 206 -19.90 -7.50 -8.79
N LEU A 207 -20.23 -6.81 -9.88
CA LEU A 207 -21.36 -5.88 -9.96
C LEU A 207 -22.65 -6.62 -10.35
N GLY A 208 -23.01 -7.67 -9.61
CA GLY A 208 -24.18 -8.51 -9.88
C GLY A 208 -24.21 -9.67 -8.89
N ASP A 209 -25.09 -10.65 -9.15
CA ASP A 209 -25.33 -11.74 -8.18
C ASP A 209 -24.78 -13.10 -8.62
N ASN A 210 -24.44 -13.25 -9.91
CA ASN A 210 -24.17 -14.56 -10.52
C ASN A 210 -22.79 -14.61 -11.23
N PRO A 211 -21.67 -14.50 -10.49
CA PRO A 211 -20.35 -14.66 -11.10
C PRO A 211 -20.17 -16.10 -11.62
N SER A 212 -19.46 -16.25 -12.74
CA SER A 212 -19.19 -17.56 -13.33
C SER A 212 -18.37 -18.47 -12.39
N PRO A 213 -18.55 -19.81 -12.42
CA PRO A 213 -17.74 -20.73 -11.62
C PRO A 213 -16.23 -20.56 -11.83
N LEU A 214 -15.80 -20.30 -13.06
CA LEU A 214 -14.38 -20.07 -13.37
C LEU A 214 -13.85 -18.80 -12.71
N LEU A 215 -14.61 -17.70 -12.73
CA LEU A 215 -14.25 -16.46 -12.04
C LEU A 215 -14.14 -16.68 -10.53
N LYS A 216 -15.10 -17.39 -9.93
CA LYS A 216 -15.06 -17.73 -8.50
C LYS A 216 -13.83 -18.56 -8.14
N LYS A 217 -13.50 -19.57 -8.98
CA LYS A 217 -12.29 -20.37 -8.82
C LYS A 217 -11.04 -19.48 -8.84
N HIS A 218 -10.86 -18.64 -9.85
CA HIS A 218 -9.70 -17.75 -9.95
C HIS A 218 -9.61 -16.77 -8.76
N TYR A 219 -10.72 -16.15 -8.38
CA TYR A 219 -10.76 -15.26 -7.22
C TYR A 219 -10.30 -15.97 -5.94
N THR A 220 -10.80 -17.19 -5.76
CA THR A 220 -10.51 -17.97 -4.56
C THR A 220 -9.08 -18.46 -4.54
N LEU A 221 -8.46 -18.79 -5.69
CA LEU A 221 -7.03 -19.11 -5.75
C LEU A 221 -6.16 -17.92 -5.34
N VAL A 222 -6.50 -16.70 -5.79
CA VAL A 222 -5.84 -15.46 -5.34
C VAL A 222 -6.03 -15.25 -3.84
N LEU A 223 -7.26 -15.44 -3.34
CA LEU A 223 -7.57 -15.33 -1.91
C LEU A 223 -6.80 -16.34 -1.07
N LYS A 224 -6.66 -17.60 -1.52
CA LYS A 224 -5.85 -18.61 -0.82
C LYS A 224 -4.39 -18.19 -0.71
N GLY A 225 -3.84 -17.60 -1.78
CA GLY A 225 -2.51 -17.01 -1.76
C GLY A 225 -2.39 -15.88 -0.72
N HIS A 226 -3.36 -14.98 -0.70
CA HIS A 226 -3.43 -13.87 0.26
C HIS A 226 -3.47 -14.39 1.70
N ILE A 227 -4.33 -15.37 1.98
CA ILE A 227 -4.49 -16.00 3.30
C ILE A 227 -3.22 -16.71 3.74
N ALA A 228 -2.59 -17.48 2.84
CA ALA A 228 -1.38 -18.23 3.16
C ALA A 228 -0.22 -17.31 3.58
N LEU A 229 -0.08 -16.16 2.91
CA LEU A 229 0.92 -15.17 3.30
C LEU A 229 0.53 -14.46 4.61
N ALA A 230 -0.73 -14.04 4.76
CA ALA A 230 -1.21 -13.35 5.96
C ALA A 230 -1.10 -14.19 7.24
N ARG A 231 -1.18 -15.53 7.13
CA ARG A 231 -1.07 -16.48 8.25
C ARG A 231 0.35 -16.98 8.49
N ALA A 232 1.34 -16.53 7.71
CA ALA A 232 2.68 -17.09 7.78
C ALA A 232 3.34 -16.83 9.13
N HIS A 233 3.91 -17.88 9.71
CA HIS A 233 4.89 -17.82 10.80
C HIS A 233 6.24 -18.25 10.23
N PHE A 234 7.27 -17.42 10.41
CA PHE A 234 8.57 -17.65 9.77
C PHE A 234 9.74 -17.31 10.69
N PRO A 235 10.88 -18.01 10.60
CA PRO A 235 12.06 -17.71 11.43
C PRO A 235 12.57 -16.29 11.19
N LYS A 236 13.12 -15.65 12.23
CA LYS A 236 13.92 -14.42 12.06
C LYS A 236 15.04 -14.67 11.04
N GLY A 237 15.36 -13.64 10.25
CA GLY A 237 16.33 -13.75 9.16
C GLY A 237 15.72 -14.14 7.81
N THR A 238 14.43 -14.53 7.78
CA THR A 238 13.70 -14.77 6.52
C THR A 238 13.49 -13.46 5.75
N SER A 239 13.80 -13.47 4.46
CA SER A 239 13.58 -12.36 3.53
C SER A 239 12.25 -12.52 2.77
N GLY A 240 11.73 -11.43 2.20
CA GLY A 240 10.44 -11.48 1.50
C GLY A 240 10.43 -12.37 0.26
N VAL A 241 11.56 -12.53 -0.44
CA VAL A 241 11.68 -13.47 -1.58
C VAL A 241 11.38 -14.93 -1.19
N GLN A 242 11.65 -15.33 0.05
CA GLN A 242 11.37 -16.68 0.55
C GLN A 242 9.88 -16.90 0.85
N LEU A 243 9.12 -15.81 1.05
CA LEU A 243 7.70 -15.86 1.40
C LEU A 243 6.78 -15.66 0.18
N ASP A 244 7.27 -15.07 -0.91
CA ASP A 244 6.51 -14.79 -2.14
C ASP A 244 5.82 -16.05 -2.72
N VAL A 245 6.47 -17.21 -2.62
CA VAL A 245 5.91 -18.49 -3.10
C VAL A 245 4.61 -18.89 -2.37
N LEU A 246 4.42 -18.48 -1.11
CA LEU A 246 3.22 -18.81 -0.35
C LEU A 246 1.97 -18.26 -1.00
N ALA A 247 2.07 -17.09 -1.62
CA ALA A 247 0.97 -16.44 -2.31
C ALA A 247 0.74 -17.01 -3.73
N ARG A 248 1.79 -17.52 -4.39
CA ARG A 248 1.73 -18.00 -5.78
C ARG A 248 1.33 -19.46 -5.92
N GLN A 249 1.67 -20.30 -4.95
CA GLN A 249 1.57 -21.77 -5.09
C GLN A 249 0.20 -22.27 -5.55
N PHE A 250 -0.89 -21.61 -5.18
CA PHE A 250 -2.25 -22.00 -5.55
C PHE A 250 -2.56 -21.72 -7.02
N LEU A 251 -2.09 -20.59 -7.55
CA LEU A 251 -2.17 -20.28 -8.98
C LEU A 251 -1.23 -21.18 -9.78
N TRP A 252 0.00 -21.39 -9.30
CA TRP A 252 0.98 -22.24 -9.97
C TRP A 252 0.50 -23.69 -10.14
N LYS A 253 -0.23 -24.22 -9.16
CA LYS A 253 -0.85 -25.55 -9.25
C LYS A 253 -1.80 -25.70 -10.44
N GLU A 254 -2.38 -24.59 -10.92
CA GLU A 254 -3.29 -24.52 -12.07
C GLU A 254 -2.58 -24.01 -13.33
N GLY A 255 -1.25 -23.82 -13.29
CA GLY A 255 -0.48 -23.25 -14.40
C GLY A 255 -0.70 -21.75 -14.62
N LEU A 256 -1.18 -21.03 -13.61
CA LEU A 256 -1.46 -19.60 -13.63
C LEU A 256 -0.39 -18.83 -12.85
N ASP A 257 -0.19 -17.54 -13.14
CA ASP A 257 0.73 -16.66 -12.40
C ASP A 257 0.33 -15.18 -12.55
N TYR A 258 1.01 -14.27 -11.84
CA TYR A 258 0.88 -12.81 -11.97
C TYR A 258 2.23 -12.12 -12.14
N GLY A 259 2.25 -11.08 -12.99
CA GLY A 259 3.48 -10.44 -13.49
C GLY A 259 4.14 -9.40 -12.57
N HIS A 260 3.68 -9.23 -11.33
CA HIS A 260 4.22 -8.26 -10.37
C HIS A 260 4.67 -8.94 -9.06
N GLY A 261 5.30 -8.18 -8.15
CA GLY A 261 5.64 -8.67 -6.81
C GLY A 261 4.40 -8.91 -5.96
N THR A 262 4.50 -9.76 -4.93
CA THR A 262 3.40 -10.02 -3.99
C THR A 262 3.22 -8.92 -2.96
N GLY A 263 4.23 -8.08 -2.75
CA GLY A 263 4.10 -6.88 -1.94
C GLY A 263 5.36 -6.03 -1.85
N HIS A 264 5.20 -4.85 -1.29
CA HIS A 264 6.24 -3.84 -1.09
C HIS A 264 6.10 -3.19 0.29
N GLY A 265 7.17 -2.59 0.80
CA GLY A 265 7.07 -1.83 2.06
C GLY A 265 6.25 -0.56 1.87
N VAL A 266 5.70 -0.04 2.96
CA VAL A 266 4.88 1.19 2.98
C VAL A 266 5.37 2.16 4.05
N GLY A 267 5.49 3.43 3.68
CA GLY A 267 5.93 4.49 4.58
C GLY A 267 4.88 4.98 5.57
N TYR A 268 5.33 5.56 6.67
CA TYR A 268 4.45 6.26 7.61
C TYR A 268 4.26 7.70 7.15
N ARG A 269 3.17 7.99 6.42
CA ARG A 269 2.90 9.32 5.84
C ARG A 269 4.00 9.73 4.84
N LEU A 270 4.44 8.78 4.03
CA LEU A 270 5.52 8.93 3.04
C LEU A 270 5.14 8.17 1.75
N ASN A 271 6.12 7.58 1.06
CA ASN A 271 5.88 6.79 -0.14
C ASN A 271 4.99 5.57 0.16
N VAL A 272 4.04 5.32 -0.72
CA VAL A 272 3.28 4.07 -0.71
C VAL A 272 4.17 2.88 -1.07
N HIS A 273 5.11 3.07 -2.01
CA HIS A 273 6.17 2.12 -2.32
C HIS A 273 7.46 2.49 -1.60
N GLU A 274 7.80 1.77 -0.53
CA GLU A 274 8.95 2.06 0.31
C GLU A 274 9.83 0.82 0.52
N GLY A 275 11.10 0.91 0.11
CA GLY A 275 12.11 -0.10 0.42
C GLY A 275 12.71 0.03 1.83
N PRO A 276 13.64 -0.87 2.21
CA PRO A 276 14.26 -1.88 1.33
C PRO A 276 13.53 -3.23 1.31
N GLN A 277 12.70 -3.54 2.30
CA GLN A 277 11.93 -4.79 2.33
C GLN A 277 10.80 -4.79 1.29
N SER A 278 10.61 -5.92 0.62
CA SER A 278 9.46 -6.21 -0.25
C SER A 278 9.28 -7.72 -0.37
N ILE A 279 8.11 -8.20 -0.78
CA ILE A 279 7.80 -9.62 -1.00
C ILE A 279 7.65 -9.81 -2.50
N ARG A 280 8.69 -10.25 -3.17
CA ARG A 280 8.67 -10.36 -4.64
C ARG A 280 9.58 -11.48 -5.14
N PRO A 281 9.28 -12.07 -6.30
CA PRO A 281 10.13 -13.10 -6.86
C PRO A 281 11.43 -12.48 -7.34
N ARG A 282 12.52 -13.26 -7.29
CA ARG A 282 13.81 -12.93 -7.91
C ARG A 282 14.45 -11.61 -7.42
N ALA A 283 14.20 -11.21 -6.17
CA ALA A 283 14.93 -10.11 -5.57
C ALA A 283 16.33 -10.56 -5.13
N GLN A 284 17.36 -9.84 -5.56
CA GLN A 284 18.74 -10.06 -5.09
C GLN A 284 19.00 -9.21 -3.85
N ASN A 285 19.72 -9.77 -2.87
CA ASN A 285 20.19 -9.06 -1.67
C ASN A 285 19.09 -8.34 -0.87
N GLN A 286 17.87 -8.89 -0.85
CA GLN A 286 16.82 -8.32 0.01
C GLN A 286 17.18 -8.50 1.49
N PRO A 287 17.09 -7.43 2.29
CA PRO A 287 17.28 -7.58 3.72
C PRO A 287 16.17 -8.45 4.32
N PRO A 288 16.46 -9.16 5.43
CA PRO A 288 15.45 -9.87 6.18
C PRO A 288 14.27 -8.98 6.59
N LEU A 289 13.10 -9.61 6.70
CA LEU A 289 11.96 -8.98 7.36
C LEU A 289 12.24 -8.89 8.87
N VAL A 290 11.88 -7.76 9.46
CA VAL A 290 12.09 -7.45 10.88
C VAL A 290 10.83 -6.80 11.45
N GLU A 291 10.68 -6.84 12.78
CA GLU A 291 9.52 -6.28 13.49
C GLU A 291 9.27 -4.81 13.10
N GLY A 292 8.00 -4.44 12.96
CA GLY A 292 7.56 -3.09 12.64
C GLY A 292 7.65 -2.72 11.16
N VAL A 293 8.16 -3.60 10.30
CA VAL A 293 8.06 -3.41 8.85
C VAL A 293 6.61 -3.58 8.42
N VAL A 294 6.07 -2.60 7.68
CA VAL A 294 4.73 -2.64 7.08
C VAL A 294 4.86 -2.95 5.60
N LEU A 295 4.15 -3.97 5.12
CA LEU A 295 4.19 -4.48 3.74
C LEU A 295 2.78 -4.65 3.17
N SER A 296 2.63 -4.50 1.85
CA SER A 296 1.45 -5.01 1.15
C SER A 296 1.49 -6.55 1.02
N ASN A 297 0.31 -7.14 0.91
CA ASN A 297 0.05 -8.53 0.58
C ASN A 297 -1.03 -8.54 -0.51
N GLU A 298 -0.61 -8.56 -1.76
CA GLU A 298 -1.41 -8.19 -2.93
C GLU A 298 -1.32 -9.22 -4.09
N PRO A 299 -1.51 -10.53 -3.87
CA PRO A 299 -1.55 -11.47 -5.00
C PRO A 299 -2.65 -11.10 -5.98
N GLY A 300 -2.45 -11.49 -7.24
CA GLY A 300 -3.40 -11.23 -8.31
C GLY A 300 -3.47 -12.32 -9.37
N TYR A 301 -4.41 -12.15 -10.29
CA TYR A 301 -4.53 -12.95 -11.51
C TYR A 301 -5.22 -12.12 -12.60
N TYR A 302 -4.71 -12.16 -13.82
CA TYR A 302 -5.15 -11.28 -14.90
C TYR A 302 -5.50 -12.09 -16.16
N GLN A 303 -6.79 -12.34 -16.36
CA GLN A 303 -7.29 -13.01 -17.55
C GLN A 303 -7.41 -11.99 -18.68
N LYS A 304 -6.44 -12.00 -19.59
CA LYS A 304 -6.39 -11.10 -20.75
C LYS A 304 -7.74 -11.08 -21.50
N GLY A 305 -8.26 -9.88 -21.73
CA GLY A 305 -9.50 -9.66 -22.48
C GLY A 305 -10.79 -10.02 -21.72
N ALA A 306 -10.71 -10.30 -20.42
CA ALA A 306 -11.89 -10.67 -19.64
C ALA A 306 -11.99 -9.92 -18.30
N TYR A 307 -11.07 -10.19 -17.37
CA TYR A 307 -11.09 -9.62 -16.03
C TYR A 307 -9.72 -9.73 -15.35
N GLY A 308 -9.51 -8.94 -14.30
CA GLY A 308 -8.42 -9.14 -13.37
C GLY A 308 -8.91 -9.17 -11.94
N ILE A 309 -8.13 -9.82 -11.10
CA ILE A 309 -8.34 -9.97 -9.67
C ILE A 309 -7.05 -9.56 -9.00
N ARG A 310 -7.13 -8.68 -8.01
CA ARG A 310 -6.07 -8.46 -7.02
C ARG A 310 -6.73 -8.22 -5.67
N LEU A 311 -6.15 -8.82 -4.64
CA LEU A 311 -6.66 -8.78 -3.28
C LEU A 311 -5.53 -8.34 -2.35
N GLU A 312 -5.64 -7.11 -1.86
CA GLU A 312 -4.55 -6.47 -1.17
C GLU A 312 -4.92 -5.97 0.22
N ASN A 313 -4.06 -6.27 1.17
CA ASN A 313 -4.06 -5.63 2.48
C ASN A 313 -2.64 -5.20 2.82
N LEU A 314 -2.51 -4.14 3.62
CA LEU A 314 -1.29 -3.89 4.36
C LEU A 314 -1.27 -4.73 5.63
N MET A 315 -0.09 -5.20 5.99
CA MET A 315 0.19 -5.97 7.20
C MET A 315 1.51 -5.54 7.81
N VAL A 316 1.62 -5.64 9.14
CA VAL A 316 2.85 -5.35 9.88
C VAL A 316 3.50 -6.64 10.34
N VAL A 317 4.83 -6.70 10.27
CA VAL A 317 5.63 -7.80 10.83
C VAL A 317 5.67 -7.66 12.35
N GLU A 318 5.21 -8.68 13.06
CA GLU A 318 5.24 -8.75 14.53
C GLU A 318 6.00 -10.00 15.00
N LYS A 319 6.32 -10.03 16.30
CA LYS A 319 6.85 -11.24 16.92
C LYS A 319 5.77 -12.30 17.01
N SER A 320 6.14 -13.54 16.66
CA SER A 320 5.22 -14.65 16.87
C SER A 320 5.06 -14.96 18.37
N LEU A 321 3.81 -15.06 18.81
CA LEU A 321 3.50 -15.51 20.18
C LEU A 321 3.70 -17.02 20.38
N VAL A 322 3.78 -17.79 19.29
CA VAL A 322 3.96 -19.25 19.32
C VAL A 322 5.43 -19.61 19.55
N ASN A 323 6.35 -18.87 18.91
CA ASN A 323 7.79 -19.05 19.06
C ASN A 323 8.51 -17.70 18.96
N GLN A 324 9.27 -17.33 19.99
CA GLN A 324 9.94 -16.02 20.07
C GLN A 324 11.06 -15.83 19.04
N ASP A 325 11.57 -16.90 18.43
CA ASP A 325 12.54 -16.85 17.33
C ASP A 325 11.88 -16.73 15.95
N PHE A 326 10.55 -16.65 15.93
CA PHE A 326 9.75 -16.48 14.73
C PHE A 326 9.07 -15.11 14.73
N LEU A 327 8.74 -14.69 13.52
CA LEU A 327 7.92 -13.54 13.21
C LEU A 327 6.61 -14.02 12.58
N CYS A 328 5.61 -13.16 12.58
CA CYS A 328 4.34 -13.36 11.87
C CYS A 328 3.85 -12.02 11.32
N PHE A 329 2.74 -12.05 10.60
CA PHE A 329 2.08 -10.83 10.12
C PHE A 329 0.81 -10.55 10.93
N ASP A 330 0.52 -9.26 11.10
CA ASP A 330 -0.78 -8.79 11.59
C ASP A 330 -1.38 -7.78 10.60
N THR A 331 -2.65 -7.98 10.26
CA THR A 331 -3.33 -7.23 9.18
C THR A 331 -3.71 -5.82 9.66
N LEU A 332 -3.39 -4.81 8.85
CA LEU A 332 -3.78 -3.41 9.07
C LEU A 332 -5.07 -3.07 8.31
N SER A 333 -5.15 -3.40 7.02
CA SER A 333 -6.29 -3.03 6.17
C SER A 333 -7.58 -3.73 6.60
N LEU A 334 -8.69 -2.98 6.67
CA LEU A 334 -9.99 -3.47 7.17
C LEU A 334 -11.13 -3.12 6.21
N ALA A 335 -11.29 -3.91 5.15
CA ALA A 335 -12.45 -3.87 4.26
C ALA A 335 -12.86 -5.29 3.84
N PRO A 336 -14.17 -5.59 3.69
CA PRO A 336 -14.61 -6.95 3.39
C PRO A 336 -14.08 -7.43 2.04
N PHE A 337 -13.92 -8.75 1.91
CA PHE A 337 -13.76 -9.41 0.62
C PHE A 337 -15.14 -9.69 0.03
N ASP A 338 -15.25 -9.76 -1.29
CA ASP A 338 -16.54 -9.99 -1.93
C ASP A 338 -16.94 -11.46 -1.84
N ARG A 339 -17.87 -11.77 -0.93
CA ARG A 339 -18.23 -13.15 -0.58
C ARG A 339 -18.80 -13.93 -1.76
N ILE A 340 -19.50 -13.29 -2.70
CA ILE A 340 -20.10 -14.01 -3.84
C ILE A 340 -19.05 -14.55 -4.83
N LEU A 341 -17.86 -13.93 -4.84
CA LEU A 341 -16.72 -14.39 -5.62
C LEU A 341 -15.96 -15.55 -4.98
N ILE A 342 -16.25 -15.89 -3.72
CA ILE A 342 -15.58 -16.99 -3.02
C ILE A 342 -16.23 -18.32 -3.40
N ASP A 343 -15.42 -19.23 -3.92
CA ASP A 343 -15.73 -20.64 -4.13
C ASP A 343 -15.43 -21.40 -2.83
N GLU A 344 -16.45 -21.50 -1.99
CA GLU A 344 -16.36 -22.15 -0.67
C GLU A 344 -15.95 -23.62 -0.75
N ALA A 345 -16.15 -24.28 -1.89
CA ALA A 345 -15.84 -25.70 -2.07
C ALA A 345 -14.33 -25.99 -2.14
N ILE A 346 -13.52 -25.00 -2.52
CA ILE A 346 -12.05 -25.16 -2.64
C ILE A 346 -11.27 -24.49 -1.48
N LEU A 347 -11.98 -23.89 -0.53
CA LEU A 347 -11.41 -23.45 0.73
C LEU A 347 -11.30 -24.62 1.71
N THR A 348 -10.14 -24.72 2.35
CA THR A 348 -9.93 -25.54 3.54
C THR A 348 -10.67 -24.93 4.73
N GLN A 349 -10.89 -25.74 5.77
CA GLN A 349 -11.58 -25.29 6.98
C GLN A 349 -10.87 -24.08 7.62
N ASP A 350 -9.54 -24.15 7.78
CA ASP A 350 -8.76 -23.05 8.32
C ASP A 350 -8.86 -21.75 7.51
N GLU A 351 -8.95 -21.85 6.18
CA GLU A 351 -9.09 -20.65 5.33
C GLU A 351 -10.49 -20.04 5.49
N LYS A 352 -11.54 -20.85 5.63
CA LYS A 352 -12.88 -20.37 5.95
C LYS A 352 -12.89 -19.66 7.31
N GLU A 353 -12.27 -20.25 8.32
CA GLU A 353 -12.14 -19.66 9.65
C GLU A 353 -11.38 -18.34 9.62
N TRP A 354 -10.30 -18.25 8.83
CA TRP A 354 -9.58 -16.99 8.65
C TRP A 354 -10.46 -15.91 8.00
N VAL A 355 -11.18 -16.23 6.93
CA VAL A 355 -12.10 -15.29 6.26
C VAL A 355 -13.17 -14.82 7.24
N ASN A 356 -13.77 -15.74 8.00
CA ASN A 356 -14.80 -15.45 8.98
C ASN A 356 -14.28 -14.55 10.11
N ALA A 357 -13.09 -14.84 10.64
CA ALA A 357 -12.46 -14.03 11.67
C ALA A 357 -12.15 -12.61 11.17
N TYR A 358 -11.59 -12.50 9.96
CA TYR A 358 -11.29 -11.22 9.32
C TYR A 358 -12.55 -10.40 9.03
N HIS A 359 -13.58 -11.00 8.42
CA HIS A 359 -14.87 -10.34 8.16
C HIS A 359 -15.56 -9.89 9.45
N GLN A 360 -15.51 -10.71 10.51
CA GLN A 360 -16.05 -10.32 11.82
C GLN A 360 -15.27 -9.16 12.44
N GLN A 361 -13.95 -9.08 12.26
CA GLN A 361 -13.14 -7.94 12.68
C GLN A 361 -13.54 -6.67 11.92
N VAL A 362 -13.70 -6.75 10.59
CA VAL A 362 -14.17 -5.62 9.76
C VAL A 362 -15.55 -5.14 10.25
N PHE A 363 -16.51 -6.04 10.45
CA PHE A 363 -17.83 -5.69 10.95
C PHE A 363 -17.77 -5.02 12.32
N LYS A 364 -17.07 -5.63 13.29
CA LYS A 364 -16.92 -5.08 14.65
C LYS A 364 -16.29 -3.68 14.65
N THR A 365 -15.32 -3.45 13.77
CA THR A 365 -14.60 -2.19 13.68
C THR A 365 -15.49 -1.06 13.15
N HIS A 366 -16.29 -1.35 12.12
CA HIS A 366 -17.02 -0.31 11.39
C HIS A 366 -18.47 -0.10 11.82
N ARG A 367 -19.11 -1.12 12.43
CA ARG A 367 -20.57 -1.16 12.67
C ARG A 367 -21.15 0.03 13.42
N ASP A 368 -20.38 0.71 14.27
CA ASP A 368 -20.86 1.81 15.10
C ASP A 368 -20.74 3.17 14.39
N PHE A 369 -20.10 3.19 13.21
CA PHE A 369 -19.96 4.37 12.34
C PHE A 369 -20.82 4.30 11.08
N LEU A 370 -21.53 3.19 10.87
CA LEU A 370 -22.38 2.96 9.71
C LEU A 370 -23.84 3.32 10.00
N SER A 371 -24.56 3.77 8.98
CA SER A 371 -26.02 3.92 9.05
C SER A 371 -26.72 2.57 9.22
N GLY A 372 -28.01 2.56 9.53
CA GLY A 372 -28.77 1.32 9.69
C GLY A 372 -28.73 0.40 8.46
N THR A 373 -28.83 0.98 7.25
CA THR A 373 -28.79 0.21 6.00
C THR A 373 -27.38 -0.25 5.66
N GLU A 374 -26.37 0.61 5.84
CA GLU A 374 -24.96 0.26 5.64
C GLU A 374 -24.53 -0.88 6.58
N LYS A 375 -24.90 -0.79 7.87
CA LYS A 375 -24.61 -1.80 8.88
C LYS A 375 -25.29 -3.13 8.57
N GLY A 376 -26.57 -3.09 8.19
CA GLY A 376 -27.33 -4.28 7.81
C GLY A 376 -26.73 -4.99 6.59
N TRP A 377 -26.34 -4.23 5.57
CA TRP A 377 -25.63 -4.77 4.41
C TRP A 377 -24.28 -5.38 4.80
N LEU A 378 -23.46 -4.67 5.60
CA LEU A 378 -22.15 -5.19 6.00
C LEU A 378 -22.31 -6.49 6.79
N GLN A 379 -23.27 -6.54 7.72
CA GLN A 379 -23.57 -7.75 8.48
C GLN A 379 -23.94 -8.92 7.57
N HIS A 380 -24.71 -8.67 6.51
CA HIS A 380 -25.12 -9.70 5.56
C HIS A 380 -23.94 -10.25 4.74
N ILE A 381 -23.08 -9.38 4.19
CA ILE A 381 -21.96 -9.82 3.35
C ILE A 381 -20.80 -10.42 4.16
N THR A 382 -20.77 -10.21 5.47
CA THR A 382 -19.77 -10.75 6.42
C THR A 382 -20.28 -11.96 7.22
N VAL A 383 -21.41 -12.55 6.83
CA VAL A 383 -21.90 -13.79 7.43
C VAL A 383 -20.84 -14.90 7.27
N PRO A 384 -20.58 -15.70 8.31
CA PRO A 384 -19.62 -16.80 8.24
C PRO A 384 -19.87 -17.77 7.08
N ILE A 385 -18.80 -18.09 6.37
CA ILE A 385 -18.72 -19.22 5.44
C ILE A 385 -18.75 -20.51 6.27
N LEU A 386 -19.60 -21.46 5.86
CA LEU A 386 -19.81 -22.74 6.56
C LEU A 386 -18.87 -23.84 6.08
#